data_AF-A0A933HA64-F1
#
_entry.id   AF-A0A933HA64-F1
#
_cell.length_a   1.000
_cell.length_b   1.000
_cell.length_c   1.000
_cell.angle_alpha   90.00
_cell.angle_beta   90.00
_cell.angle_gamma   90.00
#
_symmetry.space_group_name_H-M   'P 1'
#
loop_
_entity.id
_entity.type
_entity.pdbx_description
1 polymer ?
#
loop_
_entity_poly.entity_id
_entity_poly.type
_entity_poly.pdbx_seq_one_letter_code
_entity_poly.pdbx_strand_id
1 'polypeptide(L)'
;MKNPKTFQSLSGEFFLSWKTIALATAFSFAILRLTGNLFYPIQTTWTLAEDFQNFQKPSHVNLSAGSAGLSAGGLVIGVNPVRNPPCPKGTAAAASGRLISNGVNEQGWVQWNFAAPGALPSTIQLFFLPDMQFPSGVYLVTDKGNRIPLCKNLPVRNRSFNIQNKITGLSSFAIRLEGQNAVLKEIKFRQSGNPAMPLKCFFPLMLCLTLFFLRGVILRKPFVAILSVITAAGLILRCMMFYNYWNMPLEGDAVGYWNYARFLKISTPFNTGPREPLFIWLLWLAKTLFGDSERTSRFLTLFFSCSIIPMTWMLARRLGMKISAHIAAIFAAINPFSVFMSVQGLQLEFFTFLILVFSSLWLEKRTSSSGAAGAALILTRIQSAAAVFPLALITALKSRQKPGQVFVLFLLPALTLALVLVAAKANTGRFTGNLDHAARYYAAAETKGDPGMAQSMGDMNLEKYLFSGNAVFRLALKTAEGYFQIIFNPFNSFNRIFLNSHYSRPWNILLLPFLWSGLWFFLSGRGNRSFLWLPLFFLSALPALHDQFREPRLLFHAAPFFFITCASGLEWALSTATNILRSCSTR
;
A
#
# COMPACT_ATOMS: atom_id res chain seq x y z
N MET A 1 -6.07 31.25 -27.45
CA MET A 1 -5.14 30.72 -26.42
C MET A 1 -3.99 31.70 -26.28
N LYS A 2 -3.88 32.38 -25.13
CA LYS A 2 -2.86 33.42 -24.88
C LYS A 2 -1.46 32.79 -24.76
N ASN A 3 -0.49 33.49 -25.34
CA ASN A 3 0.96 33.24 -25.43
C ASN A 3 1.54 32.18 -24.45
N PRO A 4 2.09 31.03 -24.91
CA PRO A 4 2.72 30.03 -24.04
C PRO A 4 4.05 30.48 -23.38
N LYS A 5 4.54 31.69 -23.69
CA LYS A 5 5.82 32.21 -23.19
C LYS A 5 5.84 32.48 -21.68
N THR A 6 4.69 32.77 -21.04
CA THR A 6 4.65 33.06 -19.59
C THR A 6 4.81 31.82 -18.69
N PHE A 7 4.69 30.60 -19.23
CA PHE A 7 4.96 29.39 -18.43
C PHE A 7 6.44 28.97 -18.44
N GLN A 8 7.24 29.42 -19.44
CA GLN A 8 8.66 29.08 -19.51
C GLN A 8 9.50 29.76 -18.40
N SER A 9 9.15 30.97 -17.95
CA SER A 9 9.90 31.66 -16.88
C SER A 9 9.74 31.00 -15.50
N LEU A 10 8.65 30.26 -15.27
CA LEU A 10 8.47 29.48 -14.04
C LEU A 10 9.45 28.30 -13.94
N SER A 11 9.99 27.80 -15.06
CA SER A 11 10.89 26.65 -15.06
C SER A 11 12.33 26.98 -14.66
N GLY A 12 12.79 28.23 -14.89
CA GLY A 12 14.15 28.68 -14.55
C GLY A 12 14.32 29.06 -13.07
N GLU A 13 13.32 29.72 -12.48
CA GLU A 13 13.37 30.17 -11.08
C GLU A 13 12.77 29.19 -10.05
N PHE A 14 12.24 28.05 -10.50
CA PHE A 14 11.88 26.94 -9.61
C PHE A 14 13.10 26.20 -9.03
N PHE A 15 14.32 26.64 -9.37
CA PHE A 15 15.61 26.12 -8.89
C PHE A 15 16.31 27.11 -7.92
N LEU A 16 15.91 27.27 -6.65
CA LEU A 16 16.81 26.67 -5.63
C LEU A 16 17.10 25.25 -6.08
N SER A 17 18.30 25.08 -6.62
CA SER A 17 18.61 23.99 -7.52
C SER A 17 18.12 22.66 -6.94
N TRP A 18 17.53 21.78 -7.75
CA TRP A 18 17.36 20.38 -7.33
C TRP A 18 18.67 19.82 -6.78
N LYS A 19 19.82 20.35 -7.23
CA LYS A 19 21.14 20.11 -6.63
C LYS A 19 21.22 20.57 -5.17
N THR A 20 20.73 21.75 -4.80
CA THR A 20 20.70 22.25 -3.41
C THR A 20 19.80 21.40 -2.52
N ILE A 21 18.61 21.04 -3.01
CA ILE A 21 17.71 20.16 -2.24
C ILE A 21 18.32 18.77 -2.11
N ALA A 22 18.85 18.22 -3.21
CA ALA A 22 19.55 16.93 -3.22
C ALA A 22 20.78 16.96 -2.31
N LEU A 23 21.56 18.05 -2.29
CA LEU A 23 22.71 18.24 -1.40
C LEU A 23 22.27 18.34 0.06
N ALA A 24 21.25 19.14 0.38
CA ALA A 24 20.74 19.25 1.74
C ALA A 24 20.17 17.90 2.25
N THR A 25 19.51 17.17 1.35
CA THR A 25 18.95 15.84 1.61
C THR A 25 20.08 14.82 1.81
N ALA A 26 21.07 14.82 0.91
CA ALA A 26 22.24 13.95 1.00
C ALA A 26 23.06 14.24 2.26
N PHE A 27 23.23 15.53 2.61
CA PHE A 27 23.91 15.96 3.83
C PHE A 27 23.12 15.53 5.08
N SER A 28 21.80 15.68 5.07
CA SER A 28 20.94 15.18 6.17
C SER A 28 21.04 13.67 6.32
N PHE A 29 21.04 12.92 5.21
CA PHE A 29 21.23 11.48 5.23
C PHE A 29 22.64 11.07 5.68
N ALA A 30 23.67 11.83 5.31
CA ALA A 30 25.03 11.62 5.78
C ALA A 30 25.11 11.82 7.31
N ILE A 31 24.52 12.89 7.84
CA ILE A 31 24.43 13.12 9.30
C ILE A 31 23.69 11.97 9.97
N LEU A 32 22.54 11.55 9.43
CA LEU A 32 21.78 10.43 10.00
C LEU A 32 22.62 9.15 10.07
N ARG A 33 23.37 8.85 9.01
CA ARG A 33 24.28 7.70 8.97
C ARG A 33 25.40 7.79 10.01
N LEU A 34 25.95 8.98 10.24
CA LEU A 34 26.98 9.20 11.26
C LEU A 34 26.44 9.03 12.69
N THR A 35 25.13 9.22 12.90
CA THR A 35 24.50 9.01 14.23
C THR A 35 24.12 7.56 14.55
N GLY A 36 24.51 6.60 13.70
CA GLY A 36 24.20 5.18 13.84
C GLY A 36 22.94 4.74 13.09
N ASN A 37 22.57 3.46 13.24
CA ASN A 37 21.36 2.94 12.59
C ASN A 37 20.11 3.63 13.15
N LEU A 38 19.25 4.14 12.26
CA LEU A 38 17.97 4.74 12.63
C LEU A 38 17.00 3.70 13.20
N PHE A 39 17.00 2.51 12.61
CA PHE A 39 16.11 1.42 12.98
C PHE A 39 16.93 0.18 13.32
N TYR A 40 16.72 -0.31 14.54
CA TYR A 40 17.24 -1.61 14.97
C TYR A 40 16.19 -2.69 14.74
N PRO A 41 16.62 -3.95 14.51
CA PRO A 41 15.71 -5.09 14.46
C PRO A 41 14.97 -5.23 15.79
N ILE A 42 13.72 -5.71 15.74
CA ILE A 42 12.93 -5.98 16.95
C ILE A 42 13.55 -7.22 17.63
N GLN A 43 14.28 -7.00 18.74
CA GLN A 43 15.04 -8.06 19.42
C GLN A 43 14.17 -9.04 20.23
N THR A 44 12.90 -8.71 20.50
CA THR A 44 12.00 -9.52 21.34
C THR A 44 10.82 -10.05 20.51
N THR A 45 11.10 -11.00 19.62
CA THR A 45 10.05 -11.79 18.96
C THR A 45 10.02 -13.16 19.61
N TRP A 46 8.93 -13.49 20.29
CA TRP A 46 8.68 -14.83 20.79
C TRP A 46 7.70 -15.49 19.82
N THR A 47 8.17 -16.48 19.07
CA THR A 47 7.29 -17.34 18.28
C THR A 47 6.96 -18.54 19.14
N LEU A 48 5.74 -18.58 19.64
CA LEU A 48 5.22 -19.78 20.30
C LEU A 48 4.66 -20.68 19.20
N ALA A 49 5.45 -21.66 18.78
CA ALA A 49 4.97 -22.70 17.88
C ALA A 49 4.79 -23.96 18.73
N GLU A 50 3.55 -24.20 19.13
CA GLU A 50 3.17 -25.38 19.90
C GLU A 50 2.45 -26.36 19.00
N ASP A 51 2.85 -27.62 19.06
CA ASP A 51 2.09 -28.71 18.46
C ASP A 51 0.91 -29.02 19.36
N PHE A 52 -0.29 -28.66 18.90
CA PHE A 52 -1.53 -29.00 19.60
C PHE A 52 -1.95 -30.45 19.34
N GLN A 53 -1.24 -31.21 18.51
CA GLN A 53 -1.38 -32.66 18.49
C GLN A 53 -0.89 -33.18 19.84
N ASN A 54 -1.83 -33.63 20.68
CA ASN A 54 -1.62 -34.25 22.01
C ASN A 54 -1.52 -33.33 23.23
N PHE A 55 -1.90 -32.04 23.16
CA PHE A 55 -2.03 -31.16 24.34
C PHE A 55 -0.79 -31.11 25.26
N GLN A 56 0.43 -31.16 24.72
CA GLN A 56 1.64 -31.09 25.55
C GLN A 56 1.83 -29.69 26.15
N LYS A 57 2.40 -29.64 27.37
CA LYS A 57 2.62 -28.39 28.13
C LYS A 57 3.59 -27.45 27.39
N PRO A 58 3.36 -26.11 27.40
CA PRO A 58 4.31 -25.12 26.91
C PRO A 58 5.71 -25.30 27.52
N SER A 59 6.76 -25.15 26.71
CA SER A 59 8.14 -25.22 27.16
C SER A 59 8.66 -23.94 27.83
N HIS A 60 7.86 -22.87 27.87
CA HIS A 60 8.28 -21.55 28.39
C HIS A 60 7.83 -21.28 29.83
N VAL A 61 8.78 -21.01 30.73
CA VAL A 61 8.61 -20.89 32.20
C VAL A 61 7.61 -19.80 32.65
N ASN A 62 7.41 -18.75 31.85
CA ASN A 62 6.50 -17.62 32.18
C ASN A 62 5.16 -17.67 31.42
N LEU A 63 4.87 -18.77 30.73
CA LEU A 63 3.62 -18.98 29.99
C LEU A 63 2.91 -20.18 30.60
N SER A 64 1.77 -19.94 31.25
CA SER A 64 0.81 -21.00 31.54
C SER A 64 -0.22 -21.01 30.41
N ALA A 65 -0.22 -22.08 29.60
CA ALA A 65 -1.40 -22.39 28.81
C ALA A 65 -2.54 -22.68 29.79
N GLY A 66 -3.59 -21.86 29.77
CA GLY A 66 -4.84 -22.22 30.40
C GLY A 66 -5.44 -23.37 29.60
N SER A 67 -6.08 -24.32 30.29
CA SER A 67 -6.79 -25.47 29.70
C SER A 67 -7.53 -25.11 28.40
N ALA A 68 -7.45 -25.97 27.38
CA ALA A 68 -8.51 -26.03 26.38
C ALA A 68 -9.76 -26.56 27.11
N GLY A 69 -10.85 -25.80 27.10
CA GLY A 69 -12.08 -26.17 27.79
C GLY A 69 -13.25 -26.22 26.83
N LEU A 70 -14.22 -27.08 27.13
CA LEU A 70 -15.56 -27.01 26.56
C LEU A 70 -16.38 -25.98 27.35
N SER A 71 -17.27 -25.23 26.70
CA SER A 71 -18.13 -24.27 27.40
C SER A 71 -19.19 -25.00 28.22
N ALA A 72 -19.25 -24.75 29.53
CA ALA A 72 -20.31 -25.14 30.47
C ALA A 72 -20.99 -26.51 30.18
N GLY A 73 -20.19 -27.58 30.13
CA GLY A 73 -20.70 -28.94 29.92
C GLY A 73 -19.68 -30.09 30.04
N GLY A 74 -18.37 -29.85 29.82
CA GLY A 74 -17.40 -30.96 29.76
C GLY A 74 -15.98 -30.65 30.21
N LEU A 75 -15.46 -31.57 31.03
CA LEU A 75 -14.10 -31.88 31.48
C LEU A 75 -13.00 -30.79 31.41
N VAL A 76 -12.51 -30.43 32.60
CA VAL A 76 -11.28 -29.65 32.83
C VAL A 76 -10.08 -30.60 32.90
N ILE A 77 -9.07 -30.43 32.06
CA ILE A 77 -7.75 -31.06 32.26
C ILE A 77 -6.77 -29.97 32.71
N GLY A 78 -6.48 -29.95 34.02
CA GLY A 78 -5.46 -29.11 34.63
C GLY A 78 -4.16 -29.88 34.83
N VAL A 79 -3.01 -29.20 34.80
CA VAL A 79 -1.73 -29.78 35.23
C VAL A 79 -1.05 -28.89 36.28
N ASN A 80 -0.61 -29.56 37.34
CA ASN A 80 -0.01 -29.13 38.61
C ASN A 80 1.28 -28.25 38.47
N PRO A 81 1.65 -27.43 39.47
CA PRO A 81 2.89 -26.65 39.46
C PRO A 81 4.05 -27.45 40.07
N VAL A 82 5.17 -27.56 39.34
CA VAL A 82 6.46 -28.01 39.88
C VAL A 82 7.56 -27.04 39.45
N ARG A 83 8.50 -26.76 40.36
CA ARG A 83 9.60 -25.77 40.29
C ARG A 83 10.76 -26.18 39.36
N ASN A 84 11.30 -25.17 38.65
CA ASN A 84 12.67 -24.98 38.08
C ASN A 84 13.16 -25.96 36.98
N PRO A 85 14.22 -25.67 36.15
CA PRO A 85 15.20 -24.56 36.10
C PRO A 85 15.31 -23.88 34.67
N PRO A 86 16.35 -23.07 34.30
CA PRO A 86 16.33 -22.23 33.09
C PRO A 86 16.74 -22.97 31.80
N CYS A 87 16.10 -22.65 30.68
CA CYS A 87 16.33 -23.29 29.38
C CYS A 87 16.91 -22.28 28.34
N PRO A 88 17.78 -22.72 27.39
CA PRO A 88 18.56 -21.85 26.51
C PRO A 88 17.81 -21.44 25.23
N LYS A 89 18.39 -20.45 24.54
CA LYS A 89 17.85 -19.79 23.34
C LYS A 89 17.89 -20.70 22.10
N GLY A 90 16.76 -20.76 21.40
CA GLY A 90 16.70 -20.64 19.94
C GLY A 90 16.58 -21.91 19.12
N THR A 91 15.34 -22.33 18.85
CA THR A 91 14.91 -22.93 17.57
C THR A 91 13.38 -22.86 17.48
N ALA A 92 12.83 -22.39 16.36
CA ALA A 92 11.39 -22.37 16.10
C ALA A 92 11.03 -23.55 15.19
N ALA A 93 10.21 -24.48 15.69
CA ALA A 93 9.47 -25.42 14.85
C ALA A 93 8.20 -24.72 14.31
N ALA A 94 7.57 -25.25 13.27
CA ALA A 94 6.25 -24.79 12.80
C ALA A 94 5.25 -25.93 13.01
N ALA A 95 4.14 -25.65 13.70
CA ALA A 95 3.10 -26.64 13.99
C ALA A 95 1.70 -26.08 13.69
N SER A 96 0.76 -26.96 13.35
CA SER A 96 -0.63 -26.59 13.01
C SER A 96 -1.62 -27.36 13.89
N GLY A 97 -2.49 -26.64 14.61
CA GLY A 97 -3.54 -27.22 15.42
C GLY A 97 -4.93 -27.05 14.80
N ARG A 98 -5.82 -28.02 15.00
CA ARG A 98 -7.26 -27.87 14.73
C ARG A 98 -7.97 -27.78 16.08
N LEU A 99 -8.82 -26.79 16.26
CA LEU A 99 -9.73 -26.76 17.41
C LEU A 99 -10.79 -27.83 17.19
N ILE A 100 -10.63 -28.98 17.85
CA ILE A 100 -11.60 -30.07 17.80
C ILE A 100 -12.49 -29.92 19.04
N SER A 101 -13.75 -29.56 18.83
CA SER A 101 -14.81 -29.70 19.82
C SER A 101 -15.33 -31.13 19.73
N ASN A 102 -15.31 -31.87 20.84
CA ASN A 102 -15.82 -33.25 20.90
C ASN A 102 -17.36 -33.31 21.08
N GLY A 103 -18.04 -32.16 21.20
CA GLY A 103 -19.50 -32.06 21.28
C GLY A 103 -20.09 -31.42 20.03
N VAL A 104 -21.13 -32.03 19.46
CA VAL A 104 -21.76 -31.63 18.17
C VAL A 104 -22.27 -30.17 18.16
N ASN A 105 -22.44 -29.53 19.33
CA ASN A 105 -22.95 -28.15 19.46
C ASN A 105 -22.16 -27.24 20.43
N GLU A 106 -21.00 -27.65 20.95
CA GLU A 106 -20.27 -26.83 21.91
C GLU A 106 -19.18 -25.98 21.25
N GLN A 107 -19.18 -24.67 21.55
CA GLN A 107 -18.14 -23.76 21.10
C GLN A 107 -16.82 -24.08 21.79
N GLY A 108 -15.87 -24.62 21.02
CA GLY A 108 -14.49 -24.80 21.47
C GLY A 108 -13.76 -23.46 21.64
N TRP A 109 -12.82 -23.41 22.59
CA TRP A 109 -11.95 -22.26 22.77
C TRP A 109 -10.51 -22.63 23.15
N VAL A 110 -9.55 -21.77 22.80
CA VAL A 110 -8.16 -21.79 23.31
C VAL A 110 -7.85 -20.47 23.98
N GLN A 111 -7.11 -20.50 25.09
CA GLN A 111 -6.75 -19.30 25.84
C GLN A 111 -5.28 -19.28 26.26
N TRP A 112 -4.63 -18.13 26.07
CA TRP A 112 -3.30 -17.84 26.63
C TRP A 112 -3.44 -16.78 27.71
N ASN A 113 -2.92 -17.06 28.90
CA ASN A 113 -2.96 -16.14 30.04
C ASN A 113 -1.62 -15.42 30.20
N PHE A 114 -1.67 -14.13 30.50
CA PHE A 114 -0.51 -13.27 30.72
C PHE A 114 -0.68 -12.51 32.03
N ALA A 115 0.37 -12.45 32.85
CA ALA A 115 0.37 -11.76 34.14
C ALA A 115 1.68 -11.00 34.39
N ALA A 116 1.57 -9.84 35.02
CA ALA A 116 2.69 -9.05 35.55
C ALA A 116 3.37 -9.78 36.74
N PRO A 117 4.64 -9.50 37.11
CA PRO A 117 5.47 -8.33 36.76
C PRO A 117 6.24 -8.44 35.42
N GLY A 118 5.99 -9.46 34.63
CA GLY A 118 6.64 -9.66 33.34
C GLY A 118 6.22 -8.67 32.24
N ALA A 119 7.10 -8.54 31.26
CA ALA A 119 6.84 -7.92 29.98
C ALA A 119 5.61 -8.53 29.26
N LEU A 120 4.48 -7.81 29.22
CA LEU A 120 3.26 -8.29 28.58
C LEU A 120 3.29 -8.10 27.05
N PRO A 121 2.78 -9.04 26.26
CA PRO A 121 2.69 -8.86 24.82
C PRO A 121 1.65 -7.79 24.50
N SER A 122 2.01 -6.87 23.62
CA SER A 122 1.17 -5.76 23.20
C SER A 122 0.64 -5.92 21.80
N THR A 123 1.15 -6.91 21.06
CA THR A 123 0.73 -7.22 19.70
C THR A 123 0.62 -8.72 19.54
N ILE A 124 -0.51 -9.16 19.00
CA ILE A 124 -0.75 -10.55 18.63
C ILE A 124 -0.83 -10.64 17.12
N GLN A 125 -0.24 -11.65 16.50
CA GLN A 125 -0.37 -11.93 15.08
C GLN A 125 -0.79 -13.38 14.92
N LEU A 126 -1.92 -13.64 14.27
CA LEU A 126 -2.49 -14.98 14.25
C LEU A 126 -3.02 -15.38 12.87
N PHE A 127 -3.01 -16.69 12.62
CA PHE A 127 -3.64 -17.36 11.50
C PHE A 127 -4.84 -18.16 12.03
N PHE A 128 -6.03 -17.59 11.92
CA PHE A 128 -7.29 -18.16 12.40
C PHE A 128 -8.33 -18.16 11.28
N LEU A 129 -8.80 -19.34 10.89
CA LEU A 129 -9.87 -19.52 9.90
C LEU A 129 -11.11 -20.02 10.63
N PRO A 130 -12.11 -19.16 10.86
CA PRO A 130 -13.38 -19.61 11.43
C PRO A 130 -14.18 -20.39 10.39
N ASP A 131 -15.04 -21.29 10.87
CA ASP A 131 -16.13 -21.84 10.06
C ASP A 131 -17.21 -20.76 9.89
N MET A 132 -17.63 -20.52 8.65
CA MET A 132 -18.58 -19.45 8.32
C MET A 132 -19.99 -19.75 8.83
N GLN A 133 -20.29 -21.01 9.16
CA GLN A 133 -21.59 -21.43 9.67
C GLN A 133 -21.77 -21.14 11.16
N PHE A 134 -20.67 -20.96 11.91
CA PHE A 134 -20.70 -20.85 13.36
C PHE A 134 -20.13 -19.52 13.87
N PRO A 135 -20.67 -18.98 14.98
CA PRO A 135 -20.07 -17.83 15.62
C PRO A 135 -18.65 -18.16 16.11
N SER A 136 -17.73 -17.22 15.90
CA SER A 136 -16.32 -17.32 16.25
C SER A 136 -15.74 -15.95 16.54
N GLY A 137 -14.64 -15.91 17.26
CA GLY A 137 -13.97 -14.65 17.54
C GLY A 137 -12.64 -14.79 18.26
N VAL A 138 -11.89 -13.70 18.21
CA VAL A 138 -10.68 -13.50 19.00
C VAL A 138 -11.00 -12.43 20.03
N TYR A 139 -10.79 -12.73 21.30
CA TYR A 139 -11.17 -11.91 22.44
C TYR A 139 -9.96 -11.64 23.32
N LEU A 140 -9.89 -10.42 23.85
CA LEU A 140 -9.09 -10.09 25.02
C LEU A 140 -9.99 -10.24 26.25
N VAL A 141 -9.61 -11.11 27.17
CA VAL A 141 -10.30 -11.33 28.45
C VAL A 141 -9.52 -10.61 29.54
N THR A 142 -10.12 -9.64 30.23
CA THR A 142 -9.45 -8.90 31.30
C THR A 142 -9.38 -9.72 32.59
N ASP A 143 -8.58 -9.28 33.56
CA ASP A 143 -8.56 -9.78 34.94
C ASP A 143 -9.96 -9.87 35.60
N LYS A 144 -10.85 -8.92 35.31
CA LYS A 144 -12.26 -8.91 35.73
C LYS A 144 -13.19 -9.86 34.95
N GLY A 145 -12.65 -10.65 34.01
CA GLY A 145 -13.43 -11.53 33.14
C GLY A 145 -14.15 -10.83 31.97
N ASN A 146 -13.96 -9.52 31.77
CA ASN A 146 -14.60 -8.80 30.66
C ASN A 146 -14.06 -9.26 29.32
N ARG A 147 -14.97 -9.52 28.36
CA ARG A 147 -14.63 -9.98 27.01
C ARG A 147 -14.62 -8.82 26.03
N ILE A 148 -13.45 -8.40 25.59
CA ILE A 148 -13.27 -7.34 24.60
C ILE A 148 -12.98 -8.00 23.23
N PRO A 149 -13.91 -7.91 22.26
CA PRO A 149 -13.67 -8.50 20.94
C PRO A 149 -12.51 -7.78 20.23
N LEU A 150 -11.56 -8.58 19.73
CA LEU A 150 -10.52 -8.14 18.79
C LEU A 150 -10.96 -8.39 17.35
N CYS A 151 -11.66 -9.49 17.11
CA CYS A 151 -12.24 -9.88 15.82
C CYS A 151 -13.43 -10.83 16.04
N LYS A 152 -14.46 -10.77 15.20
CA LYS A 152 -15.63 -11.68 15.24
C LYS A 152 -15.95 -12.18 13.84
N ASN A 153 -16.21 -13.49 13.67
CA ASN A 153 -16.68 -14.13 12.43
C ASN A 153 -15.88 -13.75 11.17
N LEU A 154 -14.58 -13.51 11.32
CA LEU A 154 -13.73 -13.05 10.22
C LEU A 154 -12.46 -13.89 10.17
N PRO A 155 -12.09 -14.42 9.00
CA PRO A 155 -10.81 -15.07 8.82
C PRO A 155 -9.68 -14.07 9.03
N VAL A 156 -8.70 -14.47 9.85
CA VAL A 156 -7.51 -13.72 10.17
C VAL A 156 -6.32 -14.48 9.60
N ARG A 157 -5.61 -13.93 8.63
CA ARG A 157 -4.46 -14.60 7.99
C ARG A 157 -3.19 -13.81 8.25
N ASN A 158 -2.47 -14.15 9.32
CA ASN A 158 -1.25 -13.47 9.76
C ASN A 158 -1.43 -11.97 9.98
N ARG A 159 -2.64 -11.56 10.38
CA ARG A 159 -2.95 -10.16 10.67
C ARG A 159 -2.58 -9.84 12.11
N SER A 160 -1.99 -8.67 12.29
CA SER A 160 -1.55 -8.17 13.58
C SER A 160 -2.64 -7.37 14.27
N PHE A 161 -2.86 -7.61 15.56
CA PHE A 161 -3.70 -6.79 16.43
C PHE A 161 -2.82 -6.14 17.48
N ASN A 162 -2.75 -4.80 17.46
CA ASN A 162 -2.15 -4.05 18.55
C ASN A 162 -3.20 -3.91 19.66
N ILE A 163 -2.90 -4.53 20.80
CA ILE A 163 -3.75 -4.56 22.00
C ILE A 163 -3.21 -3.65 23.11
N GLN A 164 -2.12 -2.90 22.88
CA GLN A 164 -1.46 -2.05 23.89
C GLN A 164 -2.48 -1.19 24.65
N ASN A 165 -3.28 -0.41 23.94
CA ASN A 165 -4.26 0.50 24.55
C ASN A 165 -5.36 -0.24 25.34
N LYS A 166 -5.59 -1.53 25.04
CA LYS A 166 -6.59 -2.36 25.72
C LYS A 166 -6.04 -3.05 26.97
N ILE A 167 -4.72 -3.19 27.07
CA ILE A 167 -4.05 -3.85 28.20
C ILE A 167 -3.39 -2.86 29.16
N THR A 168 -3.26 -1.58 28.80
CA THR A 168 -2.73 -0.54 29.69
C THR A 168 -3.55 -0.50 30.99
N GLY A 169 -2.87 -0.70 32.12
CA GLY A 169 -3.49 -0.71 33.46
C GLY A 169 -4.00 -2.07 33.92
N LEU A 170 -3.94 -3.13 33.10
CA LEU A 170 -4.27 -4.48 33.52
C LEU A 170 -3.06 -5.15 34.18
N SER A 171 -3.28 -5.81 35.32
CA SER A 171 -2.26 -6.65 35.98
C SER A 171 -2.14 -8.02 35.32
N SER A 172 -3.22 -8.51 34.71
CA SER A 172 -3.29 -9.74 33.94
C SER A 172 -4.39 -9.67 32.88
N PHE A 173 -4.23 -10.47 31.82
CA PHE A 173 -5.25 -10.65 30.79
C PHE A 173 -5.06 -11.99 30.07
N ALA A 174 -6.05 -12.39 29.28
CA ALA A 174 -5.95 -13.55 28.43
C ALA A 174 -6.35 -13.26 26.98
N ILE A 175 -5.75 -13.95 26.02
CA ILE A 175 -6.18 -13.97 24.63
C ILE A 175 -6.96 -15.26 24.41
N ARG A 176 -8.26 -15.15 24.17
CA ARG A 176 -9.16 -16.28 23.94
C ARG A 176 -9.60 -16.31 22.47
N LEU A 177 -9.40 -17.44 21.81
CA LEU A 177 -9.95 -17.73 20.49
C LEU A 177 -11.11 -18.69 20.65
N GLU A 178 -12.26 -18.37 20.07
CA GLU A 178 -13.48 -19.16 20.17
C GLU A 178 -14.00 -19.47 18.76
N GLY A 179 -14.51 -20.67 18.54
CA GLY A 179 -15.18 -21.03 17.30
C GLY A 179 -15.32 -22.53 17.12
N GLN A 180 -16.45 -22.96 16.55
CA GLN A 180 -16.66 -24.35 16.14
C GLN A 180 -15.98 -24.60 14.80
N ASN A 181 -15.28 -25.74 14.67
CA ASN A 181 -14.50 -26.13 13.48
C ASN A 181 -13.44 -25.10 13.03
N ALA A 182 -13.10 -24.13 13.87
CA ALA A 182 -12.13 -23.11 13.53
C ALA A 182 -10.71 -23.71 13.46
N VAL A 183 -9.90 -23.19 12.54
CA VAL A 183 -8.51 -23.63 12.36
C VAL A 183 -7.56 -22.55 12.83
N LEU A 184 -6.75 -22.84 13.85
CA LEU A 184 -5.67 -21.98 14.32
C LEU A 184 -4.32 -22.57 13.86
N LYS A 185 -3.71 -22.00 12.81
CA LYS A 185 -2.42 -22.50 12.31
C LYS A 185 -1.22 -21.89 13.01
N GLU A 186 -1.31 -20.64 13.44
CA GLU A 186 -0.16 -19.93 14.00
C GLU A 186 -0.65 -18.80 14.92
N ILE A 187 0.07 -18.57 16.03
CA ILE A 187 -0.07 -17.37 16.86
C ILE A 187 1.33 -16.88 17.28
N LYS A 188 1.56 -15.59 17.13
CA LYS A 188 2.81 -14.91 17.51
C LYS A 188 2.50 -13.81 18.50
N PHE A 189 3.23 -13.80 19.60
CA PHE A 189 3.14 -12.76 20.62
C PHE A 189 4.36 -11.85 20.50
N ARG A 190 4.11 -10.56 20.31
CA ARG A 190 5.16 -9.55 20.25
C ARG A 190 4.98 -8.58 21.41
N GLN A 191 6.07 -8.38 22.13
CA GLN A 191 6.17 -7.29 23.06
C GLN A 191 6.56 -6.03 22.30
N SER A 192 5.84 -4.94 22.54
CA SER A 192 6.32 -3.62 22.22
C SER A 192 7.58 -3.39 23.03
N GLY A 193 8.75 -3.54 22.42
CA GLY A 193 9.91 -2.82 22.92
C GLY A 193 9.51 -1.36 23.06
N ASN A 194 10.02 -0.68 24.08
CA ASN A 194 9.79 0.75 24.23
C ASN A 194 10.91 1.54 23.52
N PRO A 195 10.89 1.74 22.19
CA PRO A 195 11.53 2.91 21.65
C PRO A 195 10.44 3.89 21.29
N ALA A 196 10.44 5.02 22.00
CA ALA A 196 9.95 6.26 21.42
C ALA A 196 10.49 6.33 19.98
N MET A 197 9.62 6.55 19.01
CA MET A 197 10.04 6.70 17.63
C MET A 197 11.14 7.79 17.60
N PRO A 198 12.37 7.49 17.14
CA PRO A 198 13.44 8.46 17.19
C PRO A 198 13.02 9.64 16.32
N LEU A 199 12.80 10.80 16.97
CA LEU A 199 12.39 12.04 16.31
C LEU A 199 13.34 12.40 15.16
N LYS A 200 14.60 11.97 15.29
CA LYS A 200 15.66 12.04 14.27
C LYS A 200 15.24 11.52 12.89
N CYS A 201 14.40 10.48 12.80
CA CYS A 201 13.96 9.93 11.52
C CYS A 201 13.15 10.94 10.68
N PHE A 202 12.45 11.87 11.33
CA PHE A 202 11.64 12.87 10.63
C PHE A 202 12.37 14.18 10.36
N PHE A 203 13.53 14.38 10.99
CA PHE A 203 14.28 15.62 10.86
C PHE A 203 14.56 16.00 9.39
N PRO A 204 15.01 15.09 8.49
CA PRO A 204 15.24 15.46 7.09
C PRO A 204 13.95 15.86 6.35
N LEU A 205 12.85 15.16 6.60
CA LEU A 205 11.55 15.48 5.98
C LEU A 205 11.06 16.85 6.44
N MET A 206 11.10 17.09 7.75
CA MET A 206 10.70 18.37 8.33
C MET A 206 11.61 19.51 7.87
N LEU A 207 12.93 19.29 7.82
CA LEU A 207 13.88 20.26 7.30
C LEU A 207 13.58 20.60 5.83
N CYS A 208 13.36 19.60 4.99
CA CYS A 208 12.98 19.82 3.59
C CYS A 208 11.69 20.65 3.49
N LEU A 209 10.65 20.31 4.25
CA LEU A 209 9.39 21.04 4.26
C LEU A 209 9.55 22.49 4.74
N THR A 210 10.34 22.72 5.78
CA THR A 210 10.66 24.06 6.28
C THR A 210 11.41 24.87 5.23
N LEU A 211 12.40 24.29 4.55
CA LEU A 211 13.12 24.96 3.46
C LEU A 211 12.19 25.32 2.29
N PHE A 212 11.28 24.42 1.91
CA PHE A 212 10.28 24.70 0.88
C PHE A 212 9.29 25.80 1.29
N PHE A 213 8.87 25.80 2.56
CA PHE A 213 7.98 26.81 3.11
C PHE A 213 8.65 28.18 3.14
N LEU A 214 9.84 28.29 3.75
CA LEU A 214 10.62 29.52 3.84
C LEU A 214 10.89 30.09 2.45
N ARG A 215 11.25 29.23 1.49
CA ARG A 215 11.40 29.65 0.10
C ARG A 215 10.11 30.23 -0.47
N GLY A 216 8.97 29.57 -0.23
CA GLY A 216 7.66 30.05 -0.66
C GLY A 216 7.34 31.44 -0.11
N VAL A 217 7.69 31.69 1.16
CA VAL A 217 7.50 32.99 1.82
C VAL A 217 8.48 34.04 1.29
N ILE A 218 9.79 33.75 1.30
CA ILE A 218 10.86 34.68 0.89
C ILE A 218 10.69 35.12 -0.57
N LEU A 219 10.39 34.18 -1.47
CA LEU A 219 10.18 34.47 -2.89
C LEU A 219 8.77 35.00 -3.20
N ARG A 220 7.93 35.26 -2.19
CA ARG A 220 6.53 35.69 -2.32
C ARG A 220 5.73 34.78 -3.28
N LYS A 221 5.96 33.47 -3.20
CA LYS A 221 5.25 32.41 -3.94
C LYS A 221 4.27 31.71 -3.00
N PRO A 222 3.10 32.32 -2.66
CA PRO A 222 2.18 31.82 -1.65
C PRO A 222 1.69 30.41 -1.95
N PHE A 223 1.54 30.05 -3.23
CA PHE A 223 1.14 28.71 -3.65
C PHE A 223 2.11 27.60 -3.19
N VAL A 224 3.41 27.88 -3.10
CA VAL A 224 4.43 26.93 -2.64
C VAL A 224 4.40 26.81 -1.12
N ALA A 225 4.19 27.93 -0.41
CA ALA A 225 4.02 27.91 1.04
C ALA A 225 2.78 27.10 1.44
N ILE A 226 1.63 27.35 0.78
CA ILE A 226 0.40 26.57 0.99
C ILE A 226 0.62 25.09 0.71
N LEU A 227 1.31 24.73 -0.38
CA LEU A 227 1.62 23.33 -0.68
C LEU A 227 2.48 22.68 0.41
N SER A 228 3.43 23.43 0.97
CA SER A 228 4.29 22.94 2.06
C SER A 228 3.48 22.65 3.32
N VAL A 229 2.50 23.52 3.64
CA VAL A 229 1.56 23.30 4.75
C VAL A 229 0.67 22.08 4.50
N ILE A 230 0.11 21.94 3.30
CA ILE A 230 -0.70 20.76 2.92
C ILE A 230 0.13 19.47 3.04
N THR A 231 1.37 19.50 2.58
CA THR A 231 2.29 18.34 2.63
C THR A 231 2.68 18.02 4.08
N ALA A 232 2.90 19.04 4.91
CA ALA A 232 3.17 18.86 6.35
C ALA A 232 1.97 18.23 7.08
N ALA A 233 0.74 18.70 6.80
CA ALA A 233 -0.47 18.08 7.33
C ALA A 233 -0.60 16.61 6.91
N GLY A 234 -0.36 16.31 5.63
CA GLY A 234 -0.35 14.94 5.12
C GLY A 234 0.76 14.06 5.71
N LEU A 235 1.93 14.63 6.02
CA LEU A 235 3.02 13.96 6.72
C LEU A 235 2.60 13.63 8.17
N ILE A 236 2.04 14.58 8.91
CA ILE A 236 1.58 14.35 10.30
C ILE A 236 0.61 13.16 10.38
N LEU A 237 -0.39 13.10 9.50
CA LEU A 237 -1.34 11.98 9.46
C LEU A 237 -0.66 10.63 9.19
N ARG A 238 0.33 10.61 8.28
CA ARG A 238 1.11 9.40 7.96
C ARG A 238 2.07 9.01 9.08
N CYS A 239 2.66 9.98 9.78
CA CYS A 239 3.48 9.75 10.96
C CYS A 239 2.67 9.14 12.12
N MET A 240 1.45 9.63 12.36
CA MET A 240 0.55 9.04 13.35
C MET A 240 0.22 7.58 12.99
N MET A 241 -0.04 7.31 11.71
CA MET A 241 -0.25 5.93 11.24
C MET A 241 1.01 5.08 11.42
N PHE A 242 2.19 5.63 11.10
CA PHE A 242 3.46 4.93 11.21
C PHE A 242 3.81 4.59 12.66
N TYR A 243 3.51 5.50 13.60
CA TYR A 243 3.60 5.24 15.03
C TYR A 243 2.72 4.05 15.46
N ASN A 244 1.46 4.00 14.99
CA ASN A 244 0.55 2.89 15.30
C ASN A 244 1.04 1.53 14.79
N TYR A 245 1.78 1.53 13.68
CA TYR A 245 2.32 0.34 13.02
C TYR A 245 3.81 0.09 13.33
N TRP A 246 4.41 0.87 14.22
CA TRP A 246 5.85 0.87 14.49
C TRP A 246 6.41 -0.49 14.94
N ASN A 247 5.61 -1.22 15.71
CA ASN A 247 5.94 -2.54 16.25
C ASN A 247 5.14 -3.67 15.57
N MET A 248 4.33 -3.35 14.57
CA MET A 248 3.55 -4.35 13.85
C MET A 248 4.42 -5.06 12.79
N PRO A 249 4.33 -6.39 12.66
CA PRO A 249 4.95 -7.12 11.56
C PRO A 249 4.55 -6.58 10.19
N LEU A 250 5.44 -6.67 9.20
CA LEU A 250 5.04 -6.62 7.80
C LEU A 250 4.04 -7.76 7.49
N GLU A 251 3.12 -7.51 6.58
CA GLU A 251 2.07 -8.46 6.20
C GLU A 251 2.09 -8.71 4.69
N GLY A 252 1.62 -9.90 4.29
CA GLY A 252 1.47 -10.30 2.89
C GLY A 252 2.73 -10.08 2.04
N ASP A 253 2.55 -9.41 0.90
CA ASP A 253 3.60 -9.15 -0.08
C ASP A 253 4.78 -8.32 0.47
N ALA A 254 4.55 -7.46 1.47
CA ALA A 254 5.59 -6.63 2.06
C ALA A 254 6.70 -7.46 2.71
N VAL A 255 6.35 -8.60 3.32
CA VAL A 255 7.30 -9.56 3.88
C VAL A 255 8.20 -10.12 2.77
N GLY A 256 7.60 -10.47 1.64
CA GLY A 256 8.32 -10.98 0.46
C GLY A 256 9.33 -9.96 -0.06
N TYR A 257 8.89 -8.71 -0.31
CA TYR A 257 9.79 -7.64 -0.75
C TYR A 257 10.96 -7.41 0.22
N TRP A 258 10.67 -7.38 1.52
CA TRP A 258 11.70 -7.19 2.54
C TRP A 258 12.70 -8.36 2.57
N ASN A 259 12.23 -9.60 2.46
CA ASN A 259 13.10 -10.77 2.40
C ASN A 259 14.02 -10.74 1.18
N TYR A 260 13.48 -10.45 -0.01
CA TYR A 260 14.33 -10.31 -1.20
C TYR A 260 15.36 -9.19 -1.05
N ALA A 261 15.00 -8.07 -0.44
CA ALA A 261 15.93 -6.98 -0.17
C ALA A 261 17.04 -7.37 0.82
N ARG A 262 16.74 -8.18 1.85
CA ARG A 262 17.75 -8.66 2.81
C ARG A 262 18.76 -9.61 2.18
N PHE A 263 18.32 -10.46 1.25
CA PHE A 263 19.15 -11.47 0.59
C PHE A 263 19.69 -11.03 -0.78
N LEU A 264 19.41 -9.80 -1.21
CA LEU A 264 19.85 -9.28 -2.51
C LEU A 264 21.39 -9.27 -2.59
N LYS A 265 21.93 -9.95 -3.61
CA LYS A 265 23.34 -9.89 -3.99
C LYS A 265 23.51 -8.94 -5.17
N ILE A 266 24.40 -7.94 -5.05
CA ILE A 266 24.65 -6.95 -6.11
C ILE A 266 25.16 -7.61 -7.39
N SER A 267 25.86 -8.75 -7.29
CA SER A 267 26.33 -9.52 -8.45
C SER A 267 25.20 -10.14 -9.27
N THR A 268 24.00 -10.31 -8.69
CA THR A 268 22.81 -10.86 -9.37
C THR A 268 21.59 -10.01 -9.05
N PRO A 269 21.54 -8.74 -9.52
CA PRO A 269 20.56 -7.77 -9.05
C PRO A 269 19.12 -8.11 -9.50
N PHE A 270 18.95 -8.94 -10.53
CA PHE A 270 17.66 -9.40 -11.03
C PHE A 270 17.18 -10.72 -10.42
N ASN A 271 17.94 -11.31 -9.49
CA ASN A 271 17.50 -12.50 -8.76
C ASN A 271 16.56 -12.12 -7.60
N THR A 272 15.38 -11.63 -7.97
CA THR A 272 14.34 -11.09 -7.08
C THR A 272 13.11 -11.99 -6.98
N GLY A 273 13.28 -13.28 -7.30
CA GLY A 273 12.20 -14.25 -7.37
C GLY A 273 11.12 -13.82 -8.36
N PRO A 274 9.81 -13.91 -8.01
CA PRO A 274 8.70 -13.56 -8.88
C PRO A 274 8.42 -12.03 -8.93
N ARG A 275 9.24 -11.20 -8.29
CA ARG A 275 8.99 -9.75 -8.13
C ARG A 275 9.92 -8.93 -9.00
N GLU A 276 9.43 -7.79 -9.46
CA GLU A 276 10.23 -6.83 -10.23
C GLU A 276 11.28 -6.13 -9.34
N PRO A 277 12.45 -5.80 -9.92
CA PRO A 277 13.64 -5.60 -9.10
C PRO A 277 13.79 -4.20 -8.49
N LEU A 278 13.21 -3.14 -9.09
CA LEU A 278 13.54 -1.77 -8.68
C LEU A 278 13.13 -1.45 -7.25
N PHE A 279 11.94 -1.88 -6.82
CA PHE A 279 11.51 -1.64 -5.44
C PHE A 279 12.37 -2.43 -4.43
N ILE A 280 12.84 -3.62 -4.80
CA ILE A 280 13.74 -4.43 -3.98
C ILE A 280 15.13 -3.79 -3.87
N TRP A 281 15.66 -3.25 -4.97
CA TRP A 281 16.92 -2.48 -4.95
C TRP A 281 16.82 -1.28 -4.01
N LEU A 282 15.67 -0.60 -4.05
CA LEU A 282 15.41 0.55 -3.20
C LEU A 282 15.27 0.18 -1.73
N LEU A 283 14.61 -0.93 -1.41
CA LEU A 283 14.54 -1.47 -0.06
C LEU A 283 15.92 -1.93 0.45
N TRP A 284 16.74 -2.52 -0.41
CA TRP A 284 18.12 -2.89 -0.07
C TRP A 284 18.98 -1.64 0.23
N LEU A 285 18.83 -0.59 -0.57
CA LEU A 285 19.48 0.70 -0.31
C LEU A 285 18.98 1.30 1.01
N ALA A 286 17.66 1.31 1.23
CA ALA A 286 17.06 1.82 2.47
C ALA A 286 17.54 1.02 3.69
N LYS A 287 17.63 -0.31 3.60
CA LYS A 287 18.23 -1.18 4.63
C LYS A 287 19.66 -0.75 4.95
N THR A 288 20.46 -0.47 3.92
CA THR A 288 21.86 -0.04 4.07
C THR A 288 21.98 1.34 4.72
N LEU A 289 21.03 2.24 4.46
CA LEU A 289 21.04 3.60 4.99
C LEU A 289 20.42 3.74 6.38
N PHE A 290 19.35 3.00 6.66
CA PHE A 290 18.51 3.18 7.85
C PHE A 290 18.55 2.01 8.83
N GLY A 291 19.12 0.87 8.43
CA GLY A 291 19.23 -0.34 9.25
C GLY A 291 18.31 -1.47 8.77
N ASP A 292 18.66 -2.69 9.17
CA ASP A 292 17.89 -3.91 8.89
C ASP A 292 16.71 -4.03 9.85
N SER A 293 15.60 -3.38 9.49
CA SER A 293 14.36 -3.40 10.25
C SER A 293 13.15 -3.30 9.33
N GLU A 294 12.06 -3.98 9.65
CA GLU A 294 10.78 -3.83 8.96
C GLU A 294 10.30 -2.36 8.95
N ARG A 295 10.67 -1.59 9.98
CA ARG A 295 10.42 -0.14 10.08
C ARG A 295 11.05 0.65 8.94
N THR A 296 12.19 0.19 8.41
CA THR A 296 12.86 0.77 7.25
C THR A 296 11.98 0.68 6.01
N SER A 297 11.36 -0.49 5.76
CA SER A 297 10.43 -0.67 4.64
C SER A 297 9.24 0.27 4.75
N ARG A 298 8.62 0.33 5.94
CA ARG A 298 7.48 1.23 6.21
C ARG A 298 7.85 2.71 6.07
N PHE A 299 9.06 3.10 6.49
CA PHE A 299 9.53 4.47 6.41
C PHE A 299 9.75 4.90 4.96
N LEU A 300 10.30 4.00 4.14
CA LEU A 300 10.46 4.22 2.71
C LEU A 300 9.11 4.43 2.01
N THR A 301 8.11 3.61 2.31
CA THR A 301 6.77 3.78 1.74
C THR A 301 6.08 5.06 2.23
N LEU A 302 6.30 5.45 3.49
CA LEU A 302 5.82 6.72 4.03
C LEU A 302 6.41 7.91 3.25
N PHE A 303 7.71 7.88 2.99
CA PHE A 303 8.39 8.92 2.21
C PHE A 303 7.78 9.09 0.81
N PHE A 304 7.54 7.99 0.08
CA PHE A 304 6.88 8.08 -1.23
C PHE A 304 5.44 8.51 -1.12
N SER A 305 4.70 8.04 -0.11
CA SER A 305 3.32 8.46 0.11
C SER A 305 3.20 9.97 0.37
N CYS A 306 4.13 10.55 1.14
CA CYS A 306 4.22 12.00 1.31
C CYS A 306 4.57 12.71 0.01
N SER A 307 5.45 12.13 -0.82
CA SER A 307 5.84 12.69 -2.12
C SER A 307 4.72 12.69 -3.16
N ILE A 308 3.72 11.80 -3.04
CA ILE A 308 2.53 11.80 -3.92
C ILE A 308 1.75 13.12 -3.82
N ILE A 309 1.75 13.79 -2.65
CA ILE A 309 1.01 15.05 -2.42
C ILE A 309 1.53 16.18 -3.34
N PRO A 310 2.81 16.61 -3.25
CA PRO A 310 3.35 17.64 -4.14
C PRO A 310 3.39 17.20 -5.60
N MET A 311 3.52 15.90 -5.88
CA MET A 311 3.48 15.39 -7.25
C MET A 311 2.08 15.47 -7.87
N THR A 312 1.03 15.23 -7.09
CA THR A 312 -0.38 15.43 -7.53
C THR A 312 -0.64 16.91 -7.81
N TRP A 313 -0.18 17.79 -6.92
CA TRP A 313 -0.23 19.24 -7.14
C TRP A 313 0.51 19.63 -8.44
N MET A 314 1.74 19.16 -8.61
CA MET A 314 2.57 19.50 -9.77
C MET A 314 1.93 19.02 -11.08
N LEU A 315 1.35 17.81 -11.10
CA LEU A 315 0.63 17.32 -12.27
C LEU A 315 -0.56 18.23 -12.61
N ALA A 316 -1.36 18.62 -11.62
CA ALA A 316 -2.45 19.57 -11.82
C ALA A 316 -1.97 20.94 -12.33
N ARG A 317 -0.86 21.46 -11.79
CA ARG A 317 -0.24 22.72 -12.27
C ARG A 317 0.20 22.63 -13.73
N ARG A 318 0.74 21.49 -14.18
CA ARG A 318 1.12 21.25 -15.58
C ARG A 318 -0.09 21.19 -16.52
N LEU A 319 -1.28 20.91 -16.00
CA LEU A 319 -2.55 21.02 -16.72
C LEU A 319 -3.09 22.46 -16.78
N GLY A 320 -2.36 23.44 -16.23
CA GLY A 320 -2.78 24.85 -16.17
C GLY A 320 -3.74 25.17 -15.03
N MET A 321 -4.00 24.22 -14.14
CA MET A 321 -4.93 24.39 -13.02
C MET A 321 -4.32 25.28 -11.94
N LYS A 322 -5.12 26.19 -11.37
CA LYS A 322 -4.67 27.09 -10.31
C LYS A 322 -5.08 26.58 -8.94
N ILE A 323 -6.29 26.91 -8.52
CA ILE A 323 -6.81 26.59 -7.19
C ILE A 323 -7.05 25.08 -7.08
N SER A 324 -7.54 24.44 -8.15
CA SER A 324 -7.74 22.99 -8.17
C SER A 324 -6.48 22.17 -7.96
N ALA A 325 -5.29 22.72 -8.22
CA ALA A 325 -4.05 22.01 -7.89
C ALA A 325 -3.89 21.83 -6.37
N HIS A 326 -4.22 22.87 -5.58
CA HIS A 326 -4.20 22.80 -4.13
C HIS A 326 -5.31 21.90 -3.59
N ILE A 327 -6.52 21.97 -4.16
CA ILE A 327 -7.63 21.07 -3.79
C ILE A 327 -7.25 19.61 -4.04
N ALA A 328 -6.66 19.30 -5.20
CA ALA A 328 -6.19 17.94 -5.50
C ALA A 328 -5.10 17.47 -4.52
N ALA A 329 -4.19 18.37 -4.12
CA ALA A 329 -3.18 18.08 -3.09
C ALA A 329 -3.80 17.84 -1.71
N ILE A 330 -4.84 18.60 -1.34
CA ILE A 330 -5.58 18.39 -0.09
C ILE A 330 -6.22 17.01 -0.09
N PHE A 331 -6.90 16.63 -1.18
CA PHE A 331 -7.46 15.28 -1.30
C PHE A 331 -6.40 14.19 -1.18
N ALA A 332 -5.23 14.36 -1.80
CA ALA A 332 -4.11 13.41 -1.63
C ALA A 332 -3.56 13.37 -0.19
N ALA A 333 -3.51 14.52 0.49
CA ALA A 333 -2.99 14.62 1.86
C ALA A 333 -3.90 13.91 2.86
N ILE A 334 -5.22 14.10 2.76
CA ILE A 334 -6.21 13.60 3.73
C ILE A 334 -6.79 12.22 3.38
N ASN A 335 -6.41 11.63 2.24
CA ASN A 335 -6.95 10.33 1.82
C ASN A 335 -6.63 9.23 2.85
N PRO A 336 -7.62 8.67 3.60
CA PRO A 336 -7.35 7.76 4.69
C PRO A 336 -6.80 6.43 4.21
N PHE A 337 -7.17 6.01 2.98
CA PHE A 337 -6.61 4.81 2.39
C PHE A 337 -5.13 5.01 2.03
N SER A 338 -4.75 6.15 1.44
CA SER A 338 -3.35 6.54 1.20
C SER A 338 -2.54 6.62 2.49
N VAL A 339 -3.12 7.20 3.55
CA VAL A 339 -2.50 7.27 4.88
C VAL A 339 -2.27 5.86 5.44
N PHE A 340 -3.27 4.98 5.37
CA PHE A 340 -3.13 3.59 5.79
C PHE A 340 -2.09 2.81 4.96
N MET A 341 -2.11 2.99 3.64
CA MET A 341 -1.21 2.31 2.72
C MET A 341 0.25 2.78 2.88
N SER A 342 0.46 4.04 3.27
CA SER A 342 1.78 4.64 3.49
C SER A 342 2.70 3.86 4.42
N VAL A 343 2.15 3.04 5.31
CA VAL A 343 2.93 2.29 6.31
C VAL A 343 2.98 0.80 6.02
N GLN A 344 2.41 0.30 4.92
CA GLN A 344 2.31 -1.15 4.69
C GLN A 344 3.64 -1.80 4.25
N GLY A 345 4.63 -1.01 3.80
CA GLY A 345 5.87 -1.56 3.24
C GLY A 345 5.68 -2.21 1.87
N LEU A 346 4.62 -1.83 1.14
CA LEU A 346 4.31 -2.30 -0.21
C LEU A 346 4.90 -1.37 -1.28
N GLN A 347 5.01 -1.86 -2.51
CA GLN A 347 5.56 -1.07 -3.63
C GLN A 347 4.63 0.00 -4.20
N LEU A 348 3.37 0.08 -3.74
CA LEU A 348 2.30 0.83 -4.42
C LEU A 348 2.50 2.34 -4.35
N GLU A 349 3.01 2.87 -3.25
CA GLU A 349 3.32 4.29 -3.06
C GLU A 349 4.41 4.73 -4.02
N PHE A 350 5.48 3.94 -4.10
CA PHE A 350 6.58 4.18 -5.03
C PHE A 350 6.12 4.09 -6.48
N PHE A 351 5.31 3.08 -6.81
CA PHE A 351 4.72 2.93 -8.14
C PHE A 351 3.84 4.13 -8.51
N THR A 352 2.98 4.59 -7.60
CA THR A 352 2.12 5.77 -7.80
C THR A 352 2.95 7.03 -7.99
N PHE A 353 4.01 7.20 -7.19
CA PHE A 353 4.95 8.30 -7.35
C PHE A 353 5.60 8.30 -8.73
N LEU A 354 6.10 7.16 -9.21
CA LEU A 354 6.67 7.03 -10.55
C LEU A 354 5.65 7.32 -11.66
N ILE A 355 4.38 6.92 -11.49
CA ILE A 355 3.30 7.25 -12.44
C ILE A 355 3.12 8.76 -12.54
N LEU A 356 3.14 9.48 -11.41
CA LEU A 356 3.03 10.93 -11.39
C LEU A 356 4.25 11.61 -12.00
N VAL A 357 5.46 11.09 -11.77
CA VAL A 357 6.69 11.58 -12.41
C VAL A 357 6.59 11.40 -13.93
N PHE A 358 6.29 10.19 -14.39
CA PHE A 358 6.12 9.88 -15.81
C PHE A 358 5.05 10.77 -16.46
N SER A 359 3.86 10.83 -15.87
CA SER A 359 2.72 11.62 -16.35
C SER A 359 3.07 13.09 -16.49
N SER A 360 3.75 13.63 -15.48
CA SER A 360 4.21 15.01 -15.46
C SER A 360 5.20 15.27 -16.60
N LEU A 361 6.23 14.42 -16.77
CA LEU A 361 7.25 14.57 -17.82
C LEU A 361 6.65 14.39 -19.22
N TRP A 362 5.70 13.45 -19.36
CA TRP A 362 5.00 13.16 -20.61
C TRP A 362 4.16 14.34 -21.08
N LEU A 363 3.41 14.98 -20.18
CA LEU A 363 2.64 16.19 -20.49
C LEU A 363 3.53 17.39 -20.88
N GLU A 364 4.74 17.47 -20.33
CA GLU A 364 5.75 18.46 -20.73
C GLU A 364 6.49 18.10 -22.03
N LYS A 365 6.18 16.95 -22.64
CA LYS A 365 6.82 16.44 -23.86
C LYS A 365 8.34 16.23 -23.70
N ARG A 366 8.82 15.92 -22.49
CA ARG A 366 10.23 15.61 -22.20
C ARG A 366 10.55 14.15 -22.53
N THR A 367 10.65 13.83 -23.82
CA THR A 367 10.69 12.43 -24.32
C THR A 367 11.75 11.55 -23.65
N SER A 368 13.00 12.02 -23.54
CA SER A 368 14.07 11.23 -22.89
C SER A 368 13.80 10.95 -21.42
N SER A 369 13.41 11.96 -20.64
CA SER A 369 13.09 11.81 -19.22
C SER A 369 11.83 10.95 -19.02
N SER A 370 10.82 11.08 -19.88
CA SER A 370 9.65 10.20 -19.89
C SER A 370 10.01 8.76 -20.21
N GLY A 371 10.92 8.50 -21.15
CA GLY A 371 11.43 7.17 -21.46
C GLY A 371 12.13 6.54 -20.26
N ALA A 372 12.99 7.30 -19.56
CA ALA A 372 13.64 6.84 -18.33
C ALA A 372 12.64 6.56 -17.19
N ALA A 373 11.64 7.43 -16.99
CA ALA A 373 10.58 7.17 -16.02
C ALA A 373 9.71 5.96 -16.41
N GLY A 374 9.48 5.73 -17.70
CA GLY A 374 8.80 4.56 -18.23
C GLY A 374 9.57 3.27 -17.98
N ALA A 375 10.90 3.30 -18.16
CA ALA A 375 11.78 2.19 -17.78
C ALA A 375 11.69 1.90 -16.27
N ALA A 376 11.78 2.93 -15.42
CA ALA A 376 11.64 2.76 -13.96
C ALA A 376 10.28 2.18 -13.56
N LEU A 377 9.20 2.57 -14.23
CA LEU A 377 7.87 1.97 -14.06
C LEU A 377 7.87 0.48 -14.38
N ILE A 378 8.47 0.08 -15.50
CA ILE A 378 8.54 -1.34 -15.91
C ILE A 378 9.38 -2.17 -14.94
N LEU A 379 10.50 -1.64 -14.44
CA LEU A 379 11.31 -2.29 -13.40
C LEU A 379 10.61 -2.36 -12.03
N THR A 380 9.57 -1.56 -11.81
CA THR A 380 8.75 -1.61 -10.59
C THR A 380 7.58 -2.55 -10.75
N ARG A 381 6.96 -2.54 -11.93
CA ARG A 381 5.81 -3.38 -12.25
C ARG A 381 5.74 -3.57 -13.76
N ILE A 382 5.92 -4.80 -14.23
CA ILE A 382 5.98 -5.09 -15.68
C ILE A 382 4.68 -4.71 -16.40
N GLN A 383 3.55 -4.77 -15.70
CA GLN A 383 2.22 -4.37 -16.20
C GLN A 383 2.17 -2.91 -16.68
N SER A 384 3.06 -2.04 -16.19
CA SER A 384 3.13 -0.65 -16.65
C SER A 384 3.56 -0.50 -18.11
N ALA A 385 4.16 -1.54 -18.72
CA ALA A 385 4.45 -1.57 -20.15
C ALA A 385 3.17 -1.33 -20.99
N ALA A 386 2.03 -1.87 -20.54
CA ALA A 386 0.74 -1.68 -21.19
C ALA A 386 0.26 -0.22 -21.18
N ALA A 387 0.81 0.63 -20.31
CA ALA A 387 0.53 2.06 -20.30
C ALA A 387 1.61 2.89 -21.01
N VAL A 388 2.89 2.56 -20.74
CA VAL A 388 4.04 3.32 -21.24
C VAL A 388 4.10 3.29 -22.77
N PHE A 389 3.95 2.12 -23.41
CA PHE A 389 4.09 2.02 -24.87
C PHE A 389 2.94 2.69 -25.64
N PRO A 390 1.65 2.53 -25.28
CA PRO A 390 0.59 3.27 -25.95
C PRO A 390 0.71 4.78 -25.78
N LEU A 391 1.09 5.27 -24.59
CA LEU A 391 1.32 6.70 -24.37
C LEU A 391 2.52 7.22 -25.18
N ALA A 392 3.58 6.42 -25.31
CA ALA A 392 4.71 6.74 -26.18
C ALA A 392 4.30 6.79 -27.66
N LEU A 393 3.48 5.85 -28.10
CA LEU A 393 2.93 5.79 -29.47
C LEU A 393 2.03 7.00 -29.75
N ILE A 394 1.14 7.36 -28.83
CA ILE A 394 0.31 8.57 -28.96
C ILE A 394 1.19 9.81 -29.09
N THR A 395 2.28 9.92 -28.32
CA THR A 395 3.24 11.01 -28.48
C THR A 395 3.91 10.98 -29.84
N ALA A 396 4.38 9.82 -30.28
CA ALA A 396 5.01 9.63 -31.60
C ALA A 396 4.09 10.11 -32.72
N LEU A 397 2.84 9.62 -32.72
CA LEU A 397 1.82 9.92 -33.73
C LEU A 397 1.42 11.40 -33.72
N LYS A 398 1.40 12.05 -32.55
CA LYS A 398 1.01 13.47 -32.43
C LYS A 398 2.17 14.45 -32.59
N SER A 399 3.41 14.00 -32.44
CA SER A 399 4.56 14.91 -32.48
C SER A 399 5.05 15.10 -33.91
N ARG A 400 5.44 16.34 -34.23
CA ARG A 400 6.31 16.64 -35.39
C ARG A 400 7.80 16.58 -35.02
N GLN A 401 8.14 15.88 -33.94
CA GLN A 401 9.54 15.79 -33.50
C GLN A 401 10.34 14.89 -34.44
N LYS A 402 11.67 15.07 -34.44
CA LYS A 402 12.57 14.21 -35.22
C LYS A 402 12.44 12.76 -34.72
N PRO A 403 12.46 11.76 -35.61
CA PRO A 403 12.26 10.35 -35.26
C PRO A 403 13.24 9.86 -34.17
N GLY A 404 14.47 10.38 -34.15
CA GLY A 404 15.44 10.05 -33.08
C GLY A 404 15.01 10.45 -31.67
N GLN A 405 14.27 11.57 -31.49
CA GLN A 405 13.77 11.97 -30.17
C GLN A 405 12.63 11.08 -29.67
N VAL A 406 11.80 10.63 -30.61
CA VAL A 406 10.72 9.68 -30.35
C VAL A 406 11.31 8.31 -30.06
N PHE A 407 12.36 7.89 -30.77
CA PHE A 407 13.03 6.61 -30.55
C PHE A 407 13.50 6.42 -29.10
N VAL A 408 14.08 7.45 -28.47
CA VAL A 408 14.53 7.40 -27.06
C VAL A 408 13.37 7.13 -26.09
N LEU A 409 12.16 7.60 -26.40
CA LEU A 409 10.97 7.35 -25.60
C LEU A 409 10.60 5.86 -25.54
N PHE A 410 10.96 5.08 -26.58
CA PHE A 410 10.73 3.64 -26.67
C PHE A 410 11.93 2.80 -26.24
N LEU A 411 13.14 3.23 -26.59
CA LEU A 411 14.35 2.44 -26.43
C LEU A 411 14.59 2.01 -24.98
N LEU A 412 14.56 2.96 -24.03
CA LEU A 412 14.83 2.65 -22.62
C LEU A 412 13.74 1.72 -22.02
N PRO A 413 12.42 1.99 -22.17
CA PRO A 413 11.39 1.05 -21.76
C PRO A 413 11.49 -0.34 -22.42
N ALA A 414 11.80 -0.41 -23.72
CA ALA A 414 11.91 -1.67 -24.45
C ALA A 414 13.09 -2.52 -23.98
N LEU A 415 14.27 -1.92 -23.84
CA LEU A 415 15.45 -2.58 -23.30
C LEU A 415 15.18 -3.11 -21.88
N THR A 416 14.53 -2.28 -21.08
CA THR A 416 14.17 -2.62 -19.70
C THR A 416 13.19 -3.78 -19.64
N LEU A 417 12.15 -3.77 -20.48
CA LEU A 417 11.20 -4.86 -20.59
C LEU A 417 11.91 -6.16 -21.01
N ALA A 418 12.78 -6.10 -22.01
CA ALA A 418 13.57 -7.25 -22.45
C ALA A 418 14.42 -7.82 -21.30
N LEU A 419 15.11 -6.96 -20.54
CA LEU A 419 15.89 -7.38 -19.37
C LEU A 419 15.02 -8.06 -18.30
N VAL A 420 13.86 -7.48 -17.97
CA VAL A 420 12.93 -8.08 -16.99
C VAL A 420 12.39 -9.43 -17.48
N LEU A 421 12.06 -9.55 -18.76
CA LEU A 421 11.57 -10.80 -19.35
C LEU A 421 12.66 -11.89 -19.36
N VAL A 422 13.90 -11.53 -19.72
CA VAL A 422 15.05 -12.45 -19.67
C VAL A 422 15.31 -12.90 -18.23
N ALA A 423 15.29 -11.97 -17.27
CA ALA A 423 15.43 -12.30 -15.85
C ALA A 423 14.30 -13.21 -15.36
N ALA A 424 13.04 -12.94 -15.74
CA ALA A 424 11.90 -13.79 -15.40
C ALA A 424 12.10 -15.19 -15.97
N LYS A 425 12.53 -15.31 -17.24
CA LYS A 425 12.84 -16.61 -17.85
C LYS A 425 13.96 -17.35 -17.10
N ALA A 426 15.01 -16.65 -16.69
CA ALA A 426 16.09 -17.26 -15.91
C ALA A 426 15.60 -17.75 -14.52
N ASN A 427 14.74 -16.99 -13.86
CA ASN A 427 14.26 -17.29 -12.50
C ASN A 427 13.15 -18.35 -12.47
N THR A 428 12.31 -18.43 -13.50
CA THR A 428 11.08 -19.25 -13.48
C THR A 428 10.96 -20.21 -14.67
N GLY A 429 11.92 -20.21 -15.59
CA GLY A 429 11.87 -20.97 -16.85
C GLY A 429 10.98 -20.38 -17.95
N ARG A 430 10.26 -19.28 -17.69
CA ARG A 430 9.31 -18.66 -18.64
C ARG A 430 9.41 -17.14 -18.64
N PHE A 431 9.27 -16.51 -19.80
CA PHE A 431 9.34 -15.05 -19.94
C PHE A 431 8.26 -14.31 -19.11
N THR A 432 7.11 -14.93 -18.88
CA THR A 432 6.00 -14.36 -18.11
C THR A 432 5.84 -14.97 -16.73
N GLY A 433 6.79 -15.78 -16.23
CA GLY A 433 6.54 -16.57 -15.02
C GLY A 433 6.27 -15.75 -13.76
N ASN A 434 6.75 -14.50 -13.70
CA ASN A 434 6.40 -13.55 -12.63
C ASN A 434 4.90 -13.20 -12.61
N LEU A 435 4.24 -13.29 -13.77
CA LEU A 435 2.81 -13.01 -13.95
C LEU A 435 1.95 -14.28 -13.87
N ASP A 436 2.54 -15.47 -13.97
CA ASP A 436 1.80 -16.74 -13.94
C ASP A 436 1.11 -16.98 -12.58
N HIS A 437 1.66 -16.47 -11.47
CA HIS A 437 0.98 -16.50 -10.18
C HIS A 437 -0.32 -15.67 -10.21
N ALA A 438 -0.27 -14.46 -10.79
CA ALA A 438 -1.44 -13.62 -10.94
C ALA A 438 -2.46 -14.26 -11.89
N ALA A 439 -2.02 -14.84 -13.01
CA ALA A 439 -2.89 -15.55 -13.93
C ALA A 439 -3.63 -16.72 -13.27
N ARG A 440 -2.94 -17.55 -12.47
CA ARG A 440 -3.54 -18.65 -11.70
C ARG A 440 -4.55 -18.14 -10.67
N TYR A 441 -4.16 -17.11 -9.94
CA TYR A 441 -5.01 -16.47 -8.94
C TYR A 441 -6.30 -15.93 -9.56
N TYR A 442 -6.20 -15.24 -10.69
CA TYR A 442 -7.35 -14.72 -11.43
C TYR A 442 -8.20 -15.81 -12.05
N ALA A 443 -7.58 -16.81 -12.67
CA ALA A 443 -8.32 -17.94 -13.22
C ALA A 443 -9.08 -18.74 -12.14
N ALA A 444 -8.50 -18.92 -10.95
CA ALA A 444 -9.17 -19.56 -9.82
C ALA A 444 -10.38 -18.75 -9.33
N ALA A 445 -10.21 -17.43 -9.17
CA ALA A 445 -11.32 -16.54 -8.81
C ALA A 445 -12.45 -16.60 -9.86
N GLU A 446 -12.10 -16.62 -11.16
CA GLU A 446 -13.07 -16.70 -12.26
C GLU A 446 -13.83 -18.02 -12.31
N THR A 447 -13.12 -19.13 -12.18
CA THR A 447 -13.68 -20.45 -12.47
C THR A 447 -14.17 -21.19 -11.23
N LYS A 448 -13.61 -20.89 -10.05
CA LYS A 448 -13.92 -21.55 -8.78
C LYS A 448 -14.60 -20.61 -7.78
N GLY A 449 -14.62 -19.30 -8.03
CA GLY A 449 -15.13 -18.32 -7.07
C GLY A 449 -14.24 -18.13 -5.83
N ASP A 450 -13.12 -18.84 -5.73
CA ASP A 450 -12.16 -18.73 -4.64
C ASP A 450 -10.72 -18.57 -5.17
N PRO A 451 -10.10 -17.38 -5.05
CA PRO A 451 -8.72 -17.16 -5.45
C PRO A 451 -7.70 -17.97 -4.62
N GLY A 452 -8.08 -18.44 -3.42
CA GLY A 452 -7.26 -19.34 -2.60
C GLY A 452 -6.96 -20.67 -3.27
N MET A 453 -7.76 -21.06 -4.28
CA MET A 453 -7.58 -22.27 -5.09
C MET A 453 -6.61 -22.07 -6.26
N ALA A 454 -5.77 -21.02 -6.26
CA ALA A 454 -4.80 -20.78 -7.33
C ALA A 454 -3.89 -21.99 -7.64
N GLN A 455 -3.58 -22.81 -6.63
CA GLN A 455 -2.77 -24.02 -6.80
C GLN A 455 -3.49 -25.13 -7.59
N SER A 456 -4.83 -25.19 -7.55
CA SER A 456 -5.60 -26.18 -8.31
C SER A 456 -5.70 -25.86 -9.80
N MET A 457 -5.22 -24.69 -10.23
CA MET A 457 -5.27 -24.27 -11.64
C MET A 457 -4.16 -24.87 -12.52
N GLY A 458 -3.35 -25.78 -11.96
CA GLY A 458 -2.32 -26.53 -12.69
C GLY A 458 -1.39 -25.63 -13.51
N ASP A 459 -1.25 -25.94 -14.80
CA ASP A 459 -0.37 -25.25 -15.76
C ASP A 459 -0.96 -23.95 -16.34
N MET A 460 -1.93 -23.33 -15.67
CA MET A 460 -2.43 -22.02 -16.07
C MET A 460 -1.29 -21.00 -15.99
N ASN A 461 -1.05 -20.31 -17.10
CA ASN A 461 -0.04 -19.26 -17.24
C ASN A 461 -0.69 -18.00 -17.84
N LEU A 462 0.06 -16.90 -17.91
CA LEU A 462 -0.49 -15.66 -18.44
C LEU A 462 -1.02 -15.80 -19.87
N GLU A 463 -0.28 -16.49 -20.73
CA GLU A 463 -0.66 -16.71 -22.13
C GLU A 463 -2.00 -17.44 -22.26
N LYS A 464 -2.16 -18.58 -21.58
CA LYS A 464 -3.42 -19.33 -21.52
C LYS A 464 -4.54 -18.47 -20.95
N TYR A 465 -4.28 -17.70 -19.89
CA TYR A 465 -5.30 -16.83 -19.30
C TYR A 465 -5.79 -15.74 -20.27
N LEU A 466 -4.87 -15.13 -21.04
CA LEU A 466 -5.18 -14.04 -21.97
C LEU A 466 -5.74 -14.51 -23.31
N PHE A 467 -5.32 -15.67 -23.81
CA PHE A 467 -5.59 -16.11 -25.19
C PHE A 467 -6.41 -17.40 -25.33
N SER A 468 -6.75 -18.09 -24.25
CA SER A 468 -7.59 -19.29 -24.35
C SER A 468 -9.07 -18.97 -24.65
N GLY A 469 -9.66 -19.66 -25.63
CA GLY A 469 -11.08 -19.51 -26.00
C GLY A 469 -11.46 -18.05 -26.30
N ASN A 470 -12.57 -17.58 -25.72
CA ASN A 470 -13.05 -16.20 -25.88
C ASN A 470 -12.42 -15.20 -24.88
N ALA A 471 -11.22 -15.47 -24.36
CA ALA A 471 -10.60 -14.67 -23.30
C ALA A 471 -10.43 -13.18 -23.66
N VAL A 472 -10.01 -12.85 -24.88
CA VAL A 472 -9.82 -11.45 -25.31
C VAL A 472 -11.14 -10.67 -25.26
N PHE A 473 -12.20 -11.22 -25.86
CA PHE A 473 -13.53 -10.60 -25.84
C PHE A 473 -14.07 -10.49 -24.41
N ARG A 474 -13.93 -11.55 -23.61
CA ARG A 474 -14.32 -11.58 -22.20
C ARG A 474 -13.59 -10.51 -21.38
N LEU A 475 -12.28 -10.38 -21.54
CA LEU A 475 -11.46 -9.40 -20.84
C LEU A 475 -11.81 -7.98 -21.29
N ALA A 476 -12.05 -7.76 -22.57
CA ALA A 476 -12.49 -6.46 -23.09
C ALA A 476 -13.85 -6.06 -22.50
N LEU A 477 -14.84 -6.97 -22.51
CA LEU A 477 -16.15 -6.74 -21.93
C LEU A 477 -16.07 -6.45 -20.42
N LYS A 478 -15.36 -7.29 -19.65
CA LYS A 478 -15.14 -7.06 -18.22
C LYS A 478 -14.39 -5.76 -17.94
N THR A 479 -13.44 -5.38 -18.79
CA THR A 479 -12.72 -4.10 -18.66
C THR A 479 -13.69 -2.94 -18.83
N ALA A 480 -14.53 -2.97 -19.88
CA ALA A 480 -15.54 -1.95 -20.13
C ALA A 480 -16.56 -1.86 -18.98
N GLU A 481 -17.05 -3.01 -18.51
CA GLU A 481 -17.92 -3.11 -17.34
C GLU A 481 -17.25 -2.53 -16.09
N GLY A 482 -15.98 -2.88 -15.85
CA GLY A 482 -15.22 -2.35 -14.73
C GLY A 482 -15.02 -0.84 -14.78
N TYR A 483 -14.76 -0.26 -15.95
CA TYR A 483 -14.74 1.20 -16.09
C TYR A 483 -16.10 1.80 -15.82
N PHE A 484 -17.18 1.18 -16.32
CA PHE A 484 -18.53 1.66 -16.08
C PHE A 484 -18.86 1.63 -14.57
N GLN A 485 -18.55 0.52 -13.90
CA GLN A 485 -18.71 0.38 -12.46
C GLN A 485 -17.87 1.39 -11.69
N ILE A 486 -16.62 1.63 -12.11
CA ILE A 486 -15.74 2.60 -11.46
C ILE A 486 -16.22 4.06 -11.65
N ILE A 487 -16.82 4.38 -12.79
CA ILE A 487 -17.21 5.77 -13.09
C ILE A 487 -18.64 6.09 -12.62
N PHE A 488 -19.54 5.10 -12.68
CA PHE A 488 -20.98 5.33 -12.52
C PHE A 488 -21.61 4.64 -11.30
N ASN A 489 -20.98 3.64 -10.68
CA ASN A 489 -21.55 2.97 -9.51
C ASN A 489 -20.90 3.45 -8.19
N PRO A 490 -21.39 4.52 -7.53
CA PRO A 490 -20.79 5.00 -6.29
C PRO A 490 -20.83 3.99 -5.14
N PHE A 491 -21.72 2.99 -5.22
CA PHE A 491 -21.82 1.92 -4.24
C PHE A 491 -20.79 0.83 -4.46
N ASN A 492 -20.12 0.78 -5.60
CA ASN A 492 -19.02 -0.14 -5.81
C ASN A 492 -17.91 0.18 -4.77
N SER A 493 -17.52 -0.83 -4.00
CA SER A 493 -16.48 -0.68 -2.98
C SER A 493 -15.19 -0.07 -3.52
N PHE A 494 -14.84 -0.32 -4.79
CA PHE A 494 -13.71 0.28 -5.50
C PHE A 494 -13.76 1.80 -5.58
N ASN A 495 -14.93 2.36 -5.88
CA ASN A 495 -15.11 3.81 -5.96
C ASN A 495 -14.92 4.50 -4.64
N ARG A 496 -15.16 3.76 -3.57
CA ARG A 496 -15.09 4.32 -2.24
C ARG A 496 -13.62 4.54 -1.79
N ILE A 497 -12.65 3.88 -2.41
CA ILE A 497 -11.22 4.07 -2.10
C ILE A 497 -10.65 5.32 -2.75
N PHE A 498 -11.01 5.59 -4.01
CA PHE A 498 -10.58 6.82 -4.70
C PHE A 498 -11.20 8.06 -4.10
N LEU A 499 -12.46 7.95 -3.66
CA LEU A 499 -13.23 9.07 -3.14
C LEU A 499 -13.08 9.27 -1.63
N ASN A 500 -11.95 8.87 -1.03
CA ASN A 500 -11.55 9.23 0.35
C ASN A 500 -12.05 8.29 1.49
N SER A 501 -12.32 6.98 1.26
CA SER A 501 -12.64 6.08 2.39
C SER A 501 -12.01 4.68 2.33
N HIS A 502 -11.40 4.26 3.44
CA HIS A 502 -10.89 2.89 3.66
C HIS A 502 -12.02 1.87 3.95
N TYR A 503 -13.17 2.36 4.44
CA TYR A 503 -14.30 1.53 4.90
C TYR A 503 -15.59 1.78 4.14
N SER A 504 -15.49 2.23 2.89
CA SER A 504 -16.67 2.29 2.05
C SER A 504 -17.78 3.21 2.60
N ARG A 505 -17.41 4.36 3.16
CA ARG A 505 -18.40 5.26 3.80
C ARG A 505 -19.28 5.97 2.76
N PRO A 506 -20.58 6.19 3.04
CA PRO A 506 -21.54 6.78 2.08
C PRO A 506 -21.21 8.21 1.62
N TRP A 507 -20.50 9.01 2.42
CA TRP A 507 -20.21 10.42 2.11
C TRP A 507 -19.33 10.62 0.86
N ASN A 508 -18.69 9.56 0.36
CA ASN A 508 -17.99 9.60 -0.92
C ASN A 508 -18.90 9.95 -2.10
N ILE A 509 -20.21 9.70 -1.98
CA ILE A 509 -21.23 10.11 -2.97
C ILE A 509 -21.19 11.63 -3.21
N LEU A 510 -20.80 12.42 -2.20
CA LEU A 510 -20.70 13.88 -2.31
C LEU A 510 -19.62 14.33 -3.30
N LEU A 511 -18.63 13.48 -3.60
CA LEU A 511 -17.58 13.80 -4.56
C LEU A 511 -17.95 13.45 -6.01
N LEU A 512 -18.98 12.63 -6.23
CA LEU A 512 -19.35 12.13 -7.55
C LEU A 512 -19.80 13.24 -8.52
N PRO A 513 -20.61 14.24 -8.13
CA PRO A 513 -20.96 15.34 -9.02
C PRO A 513 -19.74 16.12 -9.50
N PHE A 514 -18.73 16.29 -8.62
CA PHE A 514 -17.48 16.95 -8.97
C PHE A 514 -16.60 16.07 -9.87
N LEU A 515 -16.60 14.75 -9.68
CA LEU A 515 -15.92 13.84 -10.58
C LEU A 515 -16.48 13.96 -12.01
N TRP A 516 -17.81 13.88 -12.17
CA TRP A 516 -18.45 13.99 -13.49
C TRP A 516 -18.28 15.36 -14.12
N SER A 517 -18.42 16.42 -13.32
CA SER A 517 -18.13 17.79 -13.73
C SER A 517 -16.68 17.96 -14.22
N GLY A 518 -15.73 17.33 -13.55
CA GLY A 518 -14.33 17.33 -13.94
C GLY A 518 -14.06 16.54 -15.21
N LEU A 519 -14.68 15.36 -15.36
CA LEU A 519 -14.61 14.57 -16.59
C LEU A 519 -15.15 15.39 -17.77
N TRP A 520 -16.29 16.05 -17.59
CA TRP A 520 -16.86 16.95 -18.59
C TRP A 520 -15.93 18.13 -18.91
N PHE A 521 -15.29 18.72 -17.91
CA PHE A 521 -14.29 19.79 -18.10
C PHE A 521 -13.14 19.34 -19.03
N PHE A 522 -12.63 18.12 -18.87
CA PHE A 522 -11.59 17.60 -19.76
C PHE A 522 -12.14 17.20 -21.14
N LEU A 523 -13.30 16.54 -21.21
CA LEU A 523 -13.93 16.10 -22.47
C LEU A 523 -14.35 17.26 -23.37
N SER A 524 -14.93 18.33 -22.79
CA SER A 524 -15.35 19.54 -23.50
C SER A 524 -14.18 20.34 -24.11
N GLY A 525 -12.93 19.96 -23.84
CA GLY A 525 -11.74 20.63 -24.38
C GLY A 525 -11.35 21.91 -23.63
N ARG A 526 -12.06 22.24 -22.54
CA ARG A 526 -11.67 23.32 -21.62
C ARG A 526 -10.40 22.97 -20.85
N GLY A 527 -10.22 21.70 -20.52
CA GLY A 527 -8.98 21.13 -20.02
C GLY A 527 -8.09 20.51 -21.11
N ASN A 528 -6.87 20.13 -20.75
CA ASN A 528 -6.01 19.33 -21.64
C ASN A 528 -6.55 17.90 -21.77
N ARG A 529 -7.31 17.62 -22.84
CA ARG A 529 -7.86 16.29 -23.17
C ARG A 529 -6.85 15.15 -23.07
N SER A 530 -5.56 15.42 -23.30
CA SER A 530 -4.52 14.41 -23.24
C SER A 530 -4.36 13.81 -21.84
N PHE A 531 -4.80 14.52 -20.80
CA PHE A 531 -4.85 14.02 -19.43
C PHE A 531 -5.66 12.73 -19.32
N LEU A 532 -6.78 12.59 -20.04
CA LEU A 532 -7.68 11.43 -19.92
C LEU A 532 -7.04 10.12 -20.40
N TRP A 533 -6.00 10.19 -21.24
CA TRP A 533 -5.22 9.01 -21.62
C TRP A 533 -4.47 8.40 -20.45
N LEU A 534 -4.03 9.23 -19.48
CA LEU A 534 -3.23 8.75 -18.35
C LEU A 534 -3.99 7.77 -17.45
N PRO A 535 -5.14 8.13 -16.82
CA PRO A 535 -5.88 7.18 -16.01
C PRO A 535 -6.41 6.00 -16.82
N LEU A 536 -6.78 6.21 -18.09
CA LEU A 536 -7.20 5.13 -18.98
C LEU A 536 -6.10 4.07 -19.10
N PHE A 537 -4.90 4.46 -19.53
CA PHE A 537 -3.82 3.50 -19.76
C PHE A 537 -3.21 2.95 -18.47
N PHE A 538 -3.10 3.74 -17.39
CA PHE A 538 -2.56 3.24 -16.12
C PHE A 538 -3.54 2.36 -15.33
N LEU A 539 -4.85 2.48 -15.54
CA LEU A 539 -5.81 1.47 -15.09
C LEU A 539 -5.71 0.21 -15.96
N SER A 540 -5.49 0.36 -17.28
CA SER A 540 -5.33 -0.75 -18.24
C SER A 540 -6.49 -1.76 -18.17
N ALA A 541 -6.19 -3.06 -18.12
CA ALA A 541 -7.15 -4.14 -17.93
C ALA A 541 -7.47 -4.43 -16.45
N LEU A 542 -6.93 -3.68 -15.48
CA LEU A 542 -7.26 -3.90 -14.06
C LEU A 542 -8.75 -3.74 -13.75
N PRO A 543 -9.53 -2.85 -14.41
CA PRO A 543 -10.98 -2.83 -14.27
C PRO A 543 -11.67 -4.15 -14.63
N ALA A 544 -11.07 -5.01 -15.48
CA ALA A 544 -11.62 -6.34 -15.75
C ALA A 544 -11.77 -7.22 -14.50
N LEU A 545 -11.05 -6.85 -13.44
CA LEU A 545 -10.95 -7.59 -12.20
C LEU A 545 -11.84 -6.97 -11.10
N HIS A 546 -12.68 -5.97 -11.42
CA HIS A 546 -13.46 -5.24 -10.43
C HIS A 546 -14.54 -6.08 -9.72
N ASP A 547 -15.08 -7.16 -10.29
CA ASP A 547 -16.09 -7.97 -9.59
C ASP A 547 -15.50 -9.06 -8.71
N GLN A 548 -14.27 -9.46 -9.00
CA GLN A 548 -13.66 -10.66 -8.44
C GLN A 548 -12.72 -10.36 -7.29
N PHE A 549 -12.33 -9.10 -7.16
CA PHE A 549 -11.46 -8.67 -6.09
C PHE A 549 -12.19 -7.70 -5.20
N ARG A 550 -12.05 -7.90 -3.90
CA ARG A 550 -12.21 -6.83 -2.91
C ARG A 550 -10.83 -6.41 -2.42
N GLU A 551 -9.84 -6.32 -3.33
CA GLU A 551 -8.52 -5.73 -3.00
C GLU A 551 -8.37 -4.33 -3.60
N PRO A 552 -8.91 -3.31 -2.92
CA PRO A 552 -8.77 -1.88 -3.21
C PRO A 552 -7.42 -1.39 -3.71
N ARG A 553 -6.36 -2.06 -3.24
CA ARG A 553 -4.97 -1.64 -3.38
C ARG A 553 -4.51 -1.67 -4.83
N LEU A 554 -5.11 -2.53 -5.65
CA LEU A 554 -4.72 -2.71 -7.06
C LEU A 554 -4.94 -1.46 -7.90
N LEU A 555 -5.88 -0.59 -7.52
CA LEU A 555 -6.18 0.62 -8.27
C LEU A 555 -5.65 1.89 -7.60
N PHE A 556 -5.04 1.79 -6.41
CA PHE A 556 -4.60 2.93 -5.61
C PHE A 556 -3.84 4.00 -6.41
N HIS A 557 -3.02 3.57 -7.36
CA HIS A 557 -2.22 4.46 -8.20
C HIS A 557 -3.03 5.40 -9.10
N ALA A 558 -4.31 5.11 -9.32
CA ALA A 558 -5.20 5.99 -10.07
C ALA A 558 -5.77 7.14 -9.22
N ALA A 559 -5.74 7.05 -7.88
CA ALA A 559 -6.35 8.03 -6.99
C ALA A 559 -5.94 9.49 -7.26
N PRO A 560 -4.66 9.81 -7.56
CA PRO A 560 -4.27 11.17 -7.94
C PRO A 560 -5.03 11.72 -9.16
N PHE A 561 -5.34 10.90 -10.16
CA PHE A 561 -6.10 11.32 -11.34
C PHE A 561 -7.56 11.65 -10.98
N PHE A 562 -8.16 10.86 -10.08
CA PHE A 562 -9.49 11.17 -9.53
C PHE A 562 -9.47 12.46 -8.73
N PHE A 563 -8.46 12.70 -7.89
CA PHE A 563 -8.34 13.95 -7.12
C PHE A 563 -8.27 15.18 -8.02
N ILE A 564 -7.46 15.11 -9.08
CA ILE A 564 -7.35 16.18 -10.08
C ILE A 564 -8.68 16.40 -10.79
N THR A 565 -9.38 15.33 -11.16
CA THR A 565 -10.68 15.40 -11.83
C THR A 565 -11.75 15.98 -10.93
N CYS A 566 -11.90 15.51 -9.69
CA CYS A 566 -12.84 16.10 -8.73
C CYS A 566 -12.50 17.58 -8.46
N ALA A 567 -11.22 17.92 -8.32
CA ALA A 567 -10.81 19.30 -8.08
C ALA A 567 -11.12 20.23 -9.27
N SER A 568 -10.97 19.77 -10.51
CA SER A 568 -11.36 20.57 -11.69
C SER A 568 -12.88 20.75 -11.77
N GLY A 569 -13.65 19.71 -11.45
CA GLY A 569 -15.11 19.81 -11.40
C GLY A 569 -15.62 20.76 -10.33
N LEU A 570 -14.99 20.78 -9.15
CA LEU A 570 -15.32 21.73 -8.09
C LEU A 570 -15.01 23.18 -8.50
N GLU A 571 -13.84 23.47 -9.07
CA GLU A 571 -13.51 24.82 -9.58
C GLU A 571 -14.47 25.23 -10.69
N TRP A 572 -14.84 24.31 -11.59
CA TRP A 572 -15.81 24.58 -12.64
C TRP A 572 -17.21 24.90 -12.09
N ALA A 573 -17.70 24.12 -11.12
CA ALA A 573 -18.98 24.37 -10.46
C ALA A 573 -19.00 25.73 -9.76
N LEU A 574 -17.95 26.07 -9.00
CA LEU A 574 -17.83 27.37 -8.32
C LEU A 574 -17.79 28.53 -9.32
N SER A 575 -17.01 28.41 -10.40
CA SER A 575 -16.94 29.46 -11.42
C SER A 575 -18.30 29.70 -12.10
N THR A 576 -19.05 28.62 -12.37
CA THR A 576 -20.37 28.69 -13.00
C THR A 576 -21.37 29.38 -12.06
N ALA A 577 -21.39 29.02 -10.77
CA ALA A 577 -22.22 29.66 -9.76
C ALA A 577 -21.92 31.18 -9.65
N THR A 578 -20.64 31.57 -9.63
CA THR A 578 -20.27 32.99 -9.56
C THR A 578 -20.71 33.79 -10.80
N ASN A 579 -20.68 33.18 -11.99
CA ASN A 579 -21.13 33.84 -13.21
C ASN A 579 -22.66 34.02 -13.23
N ILE A 580 -23.41 33.03 -12.74
CA ILE A 580 -24.87 33.12 -12.61
C ILE A 580 -25.24 34.27 -11.65
N LEU A 581 -24.63 34.29 -10.45
CA LEU A 581 -24.89 35.35 -9.46
C LEU A 581 -24.57 36.76 -10.00
N ARG A 582 -23.47 36.91 -10.75
CA ARG A 582 -23.14 38.19 -11.40
C ARG A 582 -24.16 38.58 -12.46
N SER A 583 -24.65 37.63 -13.26
CA SER A 583 -25.66 37.91 -14.30
C SER A 583 -27.03 38.29 -13.71
N CYS A 584 -27.37 37.76 -12.53
CA CYS A 584 -28.58 38.13 -11.81
C CYS A 584 -28.48 39.51 -11.14
N SER A 585 -27.28 39.93 -10.69
CA SER A 585 -27.09 41.25 -10.07
C SER A 585 -27.12 42.41 -11.08
N THR A 586 -26.95 42.13 -12.37
CA THR A 586 -26.96 43.14 -13.44
C THR A 586 -28.35 43.33 -14.08
N ARG A 587 -29.32 42.49 -13.71
CA ARG A 587 -30.73 42.64 -14.11
C ARG A 587 -31.49 43.21 -12.93
#